data_AF-A0A2U8W260-F1
#
_entry.id   AF-A0A2U8W260-F1
#
_cell.length_a   1.000
_cell.length_b   1.000
_cell.length_c   1.000
_cell.angle_alpha   90.00
_cell.angle_beta   90.00
_cell.angle_gamma   90.00
#
_symmetry.space_group_name_H-M   'P 1'
#
loop_
_entity.id
_entity.type
_entity.pdbx_description
1 polymer ?
#
loop_
_entity_poly.entity_id
_entity_poly.type
_entity_poly.pdbx_seq_one_letter_code
_entity_poly.pdbx_strand_id
1 'polypeptide(L)'
;MHIKDVSDMVASGDLNEIERAFRALVAYPSDEEVSGASSKSLLHALDTVSQALLTDFNSMPPQTCAALRVHVGSTYREGAGDFKAHHAWWHGRLNAVCGGH
;
A
#
# COMPACT_ATOMS: atom_id res chain seq x y z
N MET A 1 -1.18 -11.44 -6.16
CA MET A 1 0.05 -10.66 -6.40
C MET A 1 1.07 -11.07 -5.36
N HIS A 2 2.27 -11.52 -5.73
CA HIS A 2 3.30 -11.72 -4.72
C HIS A 2 4.00 -10.38 -4.45
N ILE A 3 4.26 -10.09 -3.18
CA ILE A 3 4.96 -8.87 -2.75
C ILE A 3 6.35 -8.74 -3.38
N LYS A 4 6.94 -9.85 -3.82
CA LYS A 4 8.22 -9.90 -4.53
C LYS A 4 8.16 -9.25 -5.94
N ASP A 5 6.97 -9.20 -6.56
CA ASP A 5 6.78 -8.64 -7.90
C ASP A 5 6.49 -7.12 -7.90
N VAL A 6 6.36 -6.49 -6.71
CA VAL A 6 6.03 -5.05 -6.60
C VAL A 6 7.04 -4.17 -7.32
N SER A 7 8.33 -4.49 -7.21
CA SER A 7 9.39 -3.70 -7.83
C SER A 7 9.36 -3.78 -9.36
N ASP A 8 9.15 -4.98 -9.91
CA ASP A 8 8.97 -5.19 -11.35
C ASP A 8 7.69 -4.51 -11.88
N MET A 9 6.60 -4.59 -11.11
CA MET A 9 5.35 -3.89 -11.44
C MET A 9 5.54 -2.37 -11.51
N VAL A 10 6.20 -1.78 -10.51
CA VAL A 10 6.50 -0.33 -10.54
C VAL A 10 7.44 0.02 -11.68
N ALA A 11 8.40 -0.85 -12.02
CA ALA A 11 9.27 -0.65 -13.18
C ALA A 11 8.52 -0.71 -14.52
N SER A 12 7.43 -1.48 -14.61
CA SER A 12 6.55 -1.52 -15.78
C SER A 12 5.77 -0.21 -15.98
N GLY A 13 5.61 0.59 -14.92
CA GLY A 13 4.90 1.88 -14.98
C GLY A 13 3.40 1.77 -15.20
N ASP A 14 2.79 0.60 -15.04
CA ASP A 14 1.33 0.44 -15.15
C ASP A 14 0.65 0.99 -13.88
N LEU A 15 0.18 2.24 -13.96
CA LEU A 15 -0.48 2.91 -12.85
C LEU A 15 -1.71 2.14 -12.34
N ASN A 16 -2.47 1.44 -13.19
CA ASN A 16 -3.64 0.69 -12.74
C ASN A 16 -3.25 -0.50 -11.85
N GLU A 17 -2.16 -1.19 -12.20
CA GLU A 17 -1.62 -2.27 -11.37
C GLU A 17 -1.04 -1.74 -10.06
N ILE A 18 -0.33 -0.62 -10.11
CA ILE A 18 0.24 0.04 -8.92
C ILE A 18 -0.88 0.51 -7.98
N GLU A 19 -1.94 1.11 -8.50
CA GLU A 19 -3.13 1.48 -7.74
C GLU A 19 -3.78 0.25 -7.08
N ARG A 20 -3.89 -0.87 -7.80
CA ARG A 20 -4.44 -2.13 -7.26
C ARG A 20 -3.57 -2.67 -6.12
N ALA A 21 -2.25 -2.68 -6.31
CA ALA A 21 -1.29 -3.11 -5.30
C ALA A 21 -1.37 -2.23 -4.04
N PHE A 22 -1.43 -0.91 -4.20
CA PHE A 22 -1.60 0.02 -3.09
C PHE A 22 -2.89 -0.25 -2.30
N ARG A 23 -4.01 -0.45 -3.00
CA ARG A 23 -5.30 -0.80 -2.37
C ARG A 23 -5.20 -2.10 -1.58
N ALA A 24 -4.60 -3.14 -2.15
CA ALA A 24 -4.43 -4.43 -1.48
C ALA A 24 -3.59 -4.31 -0.21
N LEU A 25 -2.46 -3.58 -0.27
CA LEU A 25 -1.57 -3.35 0.87
C LEU A 25 -2.25 -2.56 1.99
N VAL A 26 -3.04 -1.54 1.64
CA VAL A 26 -3.76 -0.67 2.58
C VAL A 26 -4.99 -1.35 3.20
N ALA A 27 -5.73 -2.12 2.40
CA ALA A 27 -6.93 -2.86 2.83
C ALA A 27 -6.62 -4.13 3.63
N TYR A 28 -5.33 -4.37 3.92
CA TYR A 28 -4.73 -5.61 4.38
C TYR A 28 -4.66 -6.67 3.26
N PRO A 29 -3.45 -7.10 2.90
CA PRO A 29 -3.28 -8.24 2.01
C PRO A 29 -3.83 -9.49 2.70
N SER A 30 -4.48 -10.37 1.93
CA SER A 30 -5.04 -11.61 2.44
C SER A 30 -3.93 -12.53 2.99
N ASP A 31 -4.25 -13.47 3.88
CA ASP A 31 -3.28 -14.42 4.47
C ASP A 31 -2.44 -15.13 3.39
N GLU A 32 -3.07 -15.47 2.26
CA GLU A 32 -2.43 -16.07 1.08
C GLU A 32 -1.43 -15.12 0.38
N GLU A 33 -1.69 -13.80 0.37
CA GLU A 33 -0.80 -12.79 -0.23
C GLU A 33 0.35 -12.38 0.71
N VAL A 34 0.17 -12.54 2.03
CA VAL A 34 1.23 -12.33 3.04
C VAL A 34 1.97 -13.61 3.41
N SER A 35 1.58 -14.76 2.89
CA SER A 35 2.22 -16.04 3.22
C SER A 35 3.71 -16.00 2.83
N GLY A 36 4.58 -15.99 3.85
CA GLY A 36 6.04 -15.84 3.69
C GLY A 36 6.55 -14.41 3.52
N ALA A 37 5.69 -13.39 3.63
CA ALA A 37 6.09 -11.99 3.63
C ALA A 37 6.30 -11.47 5.06
N SER A 38 7.44 -10.81 5.28
CA SER A 38 7.69 -10.12 6.54
C SER A 38 6.98 -8.77 6.57
N SER A 39 6.70 -8.24 7.76
CA SER A 39 6.22 -6.87 7.96
C SER A 39 7.13 -5.83 7.28
N LYS A 40 8.45 -6.09 7.26
CA LYS A 40 9.43 -5.29 6.53
C LYS A 40 9.24 -5.34 5.01
N SER A 41 8.95 -6.51 4.44
CA SER A 41 8.68 -6.68 3.01
C SER A 41 7.40 -5.95 2.59
N LEU A 42 6.36 -6.05 3.41
CA LEU A 42 5.08 -5.33 3.21
C LEU A 42 5.27 -3.82 3.27
N LEU A 43 6.02 -3.33 4.27
CA LEU A 43 6.30 -1.91 4.40
C LEU A 43 7.10 -1.39 3.21
N HIS A 44 8.12 -2.12 2.77
CA HIS A 44 8.92 -1.75 1.61
C HIS A 44 8.10 -1.75 0.32
N ALA A 45 7.20 -2.72 0.15
CA ALA A 45 6.26 -2.73 -0.96
C ALA A 45 5.33 -1.52 -0.94
N LEU A 46 4.75 -1.18 0.22
CA LEU A 46 3.88 -0.03 0.38
C LEU A 46 4.61 1.29 0.12
N ASP A 47 5.87 1.42 0.56
CA ASP A 47 6.71 2.57 0.22
C ASP A 47 6.96 2.66 -1.29
N THR A 48 7.31 1.54 -1.93
CA THR A 48 7.60 1.46 -3.36
C THR A 48 6.39 1.90 -4.21
N VAL A 49 5.20 1.37 -3.92
CA VAL A 49 3.99 1.80 -4.65
C VAL A 49 3.58 3.23 -4.30
N SER A 50 3.80 3.68 -3.06
CA SER A 50 3.49 5.06 -2.66
C SER A 50 4.36 6.06 -3.41
N GLN A 51 5.65 5.76 -3.61
CA GLN A 51 6.55 6.60 -4.40
C GLN A 51 6.06 6.73 -5.84
N ALA A 52 5.60 5.64 -6.45
CA ALA A 52 5.09 5.62 -7.82
C ALA A 52 3.77 6.40 -7.97
N LEU A 53 2.94 6.44 -6.92
CA LEU A 53 1.65 7.13 -6.90
C LEU A 53 1.72 8.62 -6.56
N LEU A 54 2.90 9.18 -6.27
CA LEU A 54 3.05 10.60 -5.95
C LEU A 54 2.64 11.55 -7.09
N THR A 55 2.61 11.05 -8.32
CA THR A 55 2.15 11.77 -9.51
C THR A 55 0.75 11.36 -9.95
N ASP A 56 0.06 10.48 -9.20
CA ASP A 56 -1.25 9.97 -9.55
C ASP A 56 -2.37 10.78 -8.89
N PHE A 57 -3.16 11.45 -9.74
CA PHE A 57 -4.28 12.30 -9.33
C PHE A 57 -5.63 11.59 -9.40
N ASN A 58 -5.67 10.29 -9.70
CA ASN A 58 -6.89 9.51 -9.67
C ASN A 58 -7.44 9.46 -8.25
N SER A 59 -8.76 9.55 -8.14
CA SER A 59 -9.45 9.41 -6.86
C SER A 59 -9.39 7.97 -6.37
N MET A 60 -9.05 7.80 -5.09
CA MET A 60 -9.12 6.49 -4.45
C MET A 60 -10.58 6.08 -4.23
N PRO A 61 -10.88 4.76 -4.28
CA PRO A 61 -12.19 4.29 -3.89
C PRO A 61 -12.44 4.52 -2.38
N PRO A 62 -13.69 4.74 -1.96
CA PRO A 62 -14.02 5.09 -0.56
C PRO A 62 -13.50 4.10 0.49
N GLN A 63 -13.45 2.81 0.15
CA GLN A 63 -12.93 1.76 1.03
C GLN A 63 -11.44 1.96 1.35
N THR A 64 -10.65 2.37 0.36
CA THR A 64 -9.23 2.69 0.53
C THR A 64 -9.06 3.95 1.37
N CYS A 65 -9.85 5.00 1.10
CA CYS A 65 -9.87 6.20 1.93
C CYS A 65 -10.15 5.87 3.40
N ALA A 66 -11.14 5.00 3.67
CA ALA A 66 -11.48 4.57 5.01
C ALA A 66 -10.34 3.78 5.69
N ALA A 67 -9.67 2.90 4.94
CA ALA A 67 -8.54 2.12 5.44
C ALA A 67 -7.30 2.98 5.77
N LEU A 68 -7.09 4.08 5.03
CA LEU A 68 -6.09 5.11 5.31
C LEU A 68 -6.55 6.13 6.37
N ARG A 69 -7.84 6.17 6.69
CA ARG A 69 -8.48 7.21 7.51
C ARG A 69 -8.34 8.63 6.95
N VAL A 70 -8.32 8.75 5.63
CA VAL A 70 -8.33 10.03 4.90
C VAL A 70 -9.73 10.38 4.40
N HIS A 71 -9.89 11.59 3.86
CA HIS A 71 -11.17 12.03 3.32
C HIS A 71 -11.63 11.18 2.12
N VAL A 72 -12.94 10.97 2.00
CA VAL A 72 -13.51 10.28 0.83
C VAL A 72 -13.36 11.20 -0.38
N GLY A 73 -12.80 10.66 -1.47
CA GLY A 73 -12.46 11.46 -2.66
C GLY A 73 -11.02 11.93 -2.70
N SER A 74 -10.22 11.65 -1.67
CA SER A 74 -8.77 11.83 -1.73
C SER A 74 -8.16 11.02 -2.87
N THR A 75 -7.11 11.58 -3.46
CA THR A 75 -6.35 11.01 -4.57
C THR A 75 -5.30 9.99 -4.10
N TYR A 76 -4.81 9.14 -5.00
CA TYR A 76 -3.72 8.22 -4.67
C TYR A 76 -2.45 8.95 -4.24
N ARG A 77 -2.15 10.12 -4.82
CA ARG A 77 -1.10 11.02 -4.34
C ARG A 77 -1.29 11.40 -2.87
N GLU A 78 -2.50 11.77 -2.45
CA GLU A 78 -2.78 12.10 -1.05
C GLU A 78 -2.62 10.88 -0.15
N GLY A 79 -3.08 9.70 -0.58
CA GLY A 79 -2.90 8.46 0.16
C GLY A 79 -1.42 8.06 0.31
N ALA A 80 -0.62 8.21 -0.75
CA ALA A 80 0.82 8.00 -0.72
C ALA A 80 1.53 9.01 0.19
N GLY A 81 1.07 10.27 0.19
CA GLY A 81 1.56 11.31 1.10
C GLY A 81 1.25 10.98 2.56
N ASP A 82 0.05 10.51 2.85
CA ASP A 82 -0.35 10.07 4.20
C ASP A 82 0.53 8.92 4.69
N PHE A 83 0.77 7.90 3.86
CA PHE A 83 1.67 6.81 4.19
C PHE A 83 3.05 7.32 4.62
N LYS A 84 3.65 8.25 3.86
CA LYS A 84 4.95 8.83 4.19
C LYS A 84 4.92 9.64 5.49
N ALA A 85 3.86 10.40 5.72
CA ALA A 85 3.69 11.18 6.95
C ALA A 85 3.50 10.30 8.20
N HIS A 86 2.86 9.14 8.05
CA HIS A 86 2.51 8.22 9.13
C HIS A 86 3.27 6.88 9.06
N HIS A 87 4.48 6.88 8.50
CA HIS A 87 5.26 5.65 8.25
C HIS A 87 5.46 4.79 9.51
N ALA A 88 5.71 5.40 10.68
CA ALA A 88 5.87 4.68 11.95
C ALA A 88 4.59 3.94 12.39
N TRP A 89 3.42 4.51 12.12
CA TRP A 89 2.13 3.86 12.39
C TRP A 89 1.92 2.66 11.47
N TRP A 90 2.24 2.79 10.18
CA TRP A 90 2.18 1.70 9.22
C TRP A 90 3.09 0.53 9.59
N HIS A 91 4.30 0.82 10.06
CA HIS A 91 5.22 -0.20 10.55
C HIS A 91 4.61 -0.99 11.73
N GLY A 92 4.04 -0.29 12.72
CA GLY A 92 3.34 -0.93 13.85
C GLY A 92 2.12 -1.74 13.42
N ARG A 93 1.31 -1.19 12.51
CA ARG A 93 0.12 -1.85 11.96
C ARG A 93 0.45 -3.14 11.22
N LEU A 94 1.44 -3.12 10.34
CA LEU A 94 1.87 -4.31 9.58
C LEU A 94 2.55 -5.36 10.49
N ASN A 95 3.29 -4.91 11.50
CA ASN A 95 3.91 -5.83 12.45
C ASN A 95 2.88 -6.57 13.33
N ALA A 96 1.79 -5.90 13.73
CA ALA A 96 0.70 -6.55 14.47
C ALA A 96 0.01 -7.65 13.66
N VAL A 97 -0.01 -7.54 12.34
CA VAL A 97 -0.56 -8.57 11.44
C VAL A 97 0.40 -9.74 11.27
N CYS A 98 1.70 -9.48 11.07
CA CYS A 98 2.68 -10.55 10.86
C CYS A 98 3.16 -11.24 12.15
N GLY A 99 3.10 -10.57 13.30
CA GLY A 99 3.65 -11.04 14.58
C GLY A 99 2.64 -11.63 15.55
N GLY A 100 1.38 -11.78 15.13
CA GLY A 100 0.28 -12.30 15.96
C GLY A 100 0.06 -13.82 15.89
N HIS A 101 1.08 -14.60 15.51
CA HIS A 101 1.04 -16.06 15.42
C HIS A 101 1.88 -16.72 16.51
#